data_AF-N8VRY5-F1
#
_entry.id   AF-N8VRY5-F1
#
_cell.length_a   1.000
_cell.length_b   1.000
_cell.length_c   1.000
_cell.angle_alpha   90.00
_cell.angle_beta   90.00
_cell.angle_gamma   90.00
#
_symmetry.space_group_name_H-M   'P 1'
#
loop_
_entity.id
_entity.type
_entity.pdbx_description
1 polymer ?
#
loop_
_entity_poly.entity_id
_entity_poly.type
_entity_poly.pdbx_seq_one_letter_code
_entity_poly.pdbx_strand_id
1 'polypeptide(L)' 'MTQLKTGEQVKKDFIACGDTVHAWSVRNNFDPSEVYRVINGYNKATKGKGFQIAVALGMKAKPTINAKNSTIYPNFA' A
#
# COMPACT_ATOMS: atom_id res chain seq x y z
N MET A 1 -15.41 0.85 -11.18
CA MET A 1 -15.10 -0.12 -10.12
C MET A 1 -13.59 -0.34 -10.12
N THR A 2 -12.86 0.11 -9.11
CA THR A 2 -11.41 -0.10 -9.04
C THR A 2 -11.15 -1.55 -8.64
N GLN A 3 -10.63 -2.36 -9.56
CA GLN A 3 -10.26 -3.73 -9.21
C GLN A 3 -9.04 -3.72 -8.27
N LEU A 4 -9.10 -4.57 -7.24
CA LEU A 4 -7.98 -4.76 -6.32
C LEU A 4 -6.84 -5.48 -7.02
N LYS A 5 -5.62 -4.97 -6.86
CA LYS A 5 -4.42 -5.54 -7.45
C LYS A 5 -3.84 -6.63 -6.58
N THR A 6 -3.29 -7.67 -7.20
CA THR A 6 -2.42 -8.62 -6.51
C THR A 6 -1.00 -8.04 -6.39
N GLY A 7 -0.18 -8.60 -5.50
CA GLY A 7 1.22 -8.16 -5.37
C GLY A 7 2.01 -8.31 -6.68
N GLU A 8 1.72 -9.35 -7.47
CA GLU A 8 2.29 -9.54 -8.80
C GLU A 8 1.86 -8.44 -9.78
N GLN A 9 0.59 -8.05 -9.76
CA GLN A 9 0.10 -6.96 -10.60
C GLN A 9 0.78 -5.64 -10.24
N VAL A 10 0.96 -5.37 -8.94
CA VAL A 10 1.70 -4.18 -8.48
C VAL A 10 3.14 -4.19 -9.01
N LYS A 11 3.84 -5.33 -8.97
CA LYS A 11 5.19 -5.43 -9.55
C LYS A 11 5.20 -5.17 -11.05
N LYS A 12 4.22 -5.70 -11.79
CA LYS A 12 4.07 -5.46 -13.24
C LYS A 12 3.83 -3.98 -13.54
N ASP A 13 3.02 -3.31 -12.73
CA ASP A 13 2.76 -1.88 -12.89
C ASP A 13 4.03 -1.04 -12.69
N PHE A 14 4.86 -1.37 -11.69
CA PHE A 14 6.15 -0.70 -11.50
C PHE A 14 7.07 -0.86 -12.71
N ILE A 15 7.16 -2.08 -13.26
CA ILE A 15 7.95 -2.37 -14.47
C ILE A 15 7.41 -1.57 -15.67
N ALA A 16 6.08 -1.57 -15.87
CA ALA A 16 5.44 -0.89 -17.00
C ALA A 16 5.59 0.64 -16.93
N CYS A 17 5.56 1.22 -15.73
CA CYS A 17 5.73 2.66 -15.53
C CYS A 17 7.22 3.09 -15.45
N GLY A 18 8.15 2.15 -15.44
CA GLY A 18 9.60 2.44 -15.29
C GLY A 18 9.96 2.99 -13.91
N ASP A 19 9.20 2.66 -12.86
CA ASP A 19 9.45 3.10 -11.49
C ASP A 19 9.93 1.92 -10.62
N THR A 20 10.63 2.22 -9.55
CA THR A 20 11.09 1.20 -8.59
C THR A 20 10.23 1.25 -7.33
N VAL A 21 10.01 0.07 -6.73
CA VAL A 21 9.35 -0.02 -5.42
C VAL A 21 10.07 0.87 -4.40
N HIS A 22 11.40 0.92 -4.43
CA HIS A 22 12.20 1.78 -3.55
C HIS A 22 11.89 3.27 -3.73
N ALA A 23 12.00 3.79 -4.97
CA ALA A 23 11.75 5.21 -5.24
C ALA A 23 10.29 5.58 -4.94
N TRP A 24 9.33 4.73 -5.28
CA TRP A 24 7.94 4.90 -4.90
C TRP A 24 7.76 4.95 -3.38
N SER A 25 8.41 4.04 -2.64
CA SER A 25 8.31 3.98 -1.17
C SER A 25 8.81 5.28 -0.54
N VAL A 26 10.00 5.75 -0.94
CA VAL A 26 10.59 6.99 -0.43
C VAL A 26 9.68 8.19 -0.72
N ARG A 27 9.17 8.32 -1.96
CA ARG A 27 8.25 9.41 -2.34
C ARG A 27 6.94 9.39 -1.55
N ASN A 28 6.46 8.21 -1.17
CA ASN A 28 5.25 8.04 -0.38
C ASN A 28 5.53 7.95 1.14
N ASN A 29 6.76 8.24 1.57
CA ASN A 29 7.19 8.22 2.97
C ASN A 29 6.97 6.86 3.67
N PHE A 30 7.17 5.77 2.93
CA PHE A 30 7.15 4.40 3.43
C PHE A 30 8.55 3.80 3.45
N ASP A 31 8.77 2.87 4.39
CA ASP A 31 9.97 2.06 4.42
C ASP A 31 9.97 1.06 3.25
N PRO A 32 10.99 1.05 2.37
CA PRO A 32 11.04 0.15 1.23
C PRO A 32 10.93 -1.33 1.61
N SER A 33 11.53 -1.74 2.73
CA SER A 33 11.50 -3.13 3.20
C SER A 33 10.09 -3.57 3.59
N GLU A 34 9.35 -2.71 4.29
CA GLU A 34 7.94 -2.94 4.60
C GLU A 34 7.08 -3.04 3.33
N VAL A 35 7.34 -2.21 2.31
CA VAL A 35 6.61 -2.26 1.04
C VAL A 35 6.87 -3.59 0.32
N TYR A 36 8.12 -4.05 0.26
CA TYR A 36 8.43 -5.38 -0.28
C TYR A 36 7.77 -6.49 0.52
N ARG A 37 7.69 -6.40 1.85
CA ARG A 37 7.00 -7.38 2.70
C ARG A 37 5.51 -7.45 2.42
N VAL A 38 4.85 -6.32 2.14
CA VAL A 38 3.43 -6.28 1.76
C VAL A 38 3.22 -6.86 0.37
N ILE A 39 4.01 -6.44 -0.62
CA ILE A 39 3.89 -6.90 -2.01
C ILE A 39 4.13 -8.42 -2.11
N ASN A 40 5.10 -8.94 -1.36
CA ASN A 40 5.44 -10.38 -1.34
C ASN A 40 4.53 -11.21 -0.41
N GLY A 41 3.62 -10.57 0.34
CA GLY A 41 2.69 -11.27 1.23
C GLY A 41 3.24 -11.69 2.59
N TYR A 42 4.49 -11.36 2.94
CA TYR A 42 5.04 -11.57 4.29
C TYR A 42 4.28 -10.77 5.35
N ASN A 43 3.80 -9.58 4.98
CA ASN A 43 2.90 -8.78 5.79
C ASN A 43 1.48 -8.87 5.20
N LYS A 44 0.53 -9.45 5.96
CA LYS A 44 -0.88 -9.61 5.53
C LYS A 44 -1.63 -8.27 5.39
N ALA A 45 -1.00 -7.17 5.77
CA ALA A 45 -1.52 -5.81 5.61
C ALA A 45 -2.93 -5.65 6.20
N THR A 46 -3.19 -6.25 7.36
CA THR A 46 -4.52 -6.20 8.00
C THR A 46 -4.76 -4.94 8.82
N LYS A 47 -3.68 -4.29 9.30
CA LYS A 47 -3.72 -3.08 10.13
C LYS A 47 -2.41 -2.31 10.04
N GLY A 48 -2.40 -1.08 10.57
CA GLY A 48 -1.20 -0.25 10.70
C GLY A 48 -0.54 0.07 9.36
N LYS A 49 0.77 0.32 9.36
CA LYS A 49 1.53 0.74 8.16
C LYS A 49 1.37 -0.22 6.98
N GLY A 50 1.39 -1.54 7.21
CA GLY A 50 1.20 -2.54 6.15
C GLY A 50 -0.14 -2.39 5.43
N PHE A 51 -1.22 -2.15 6.19
CA PHE A 51 -2.54 -1.85 5.59
C PHE A 51 -2.52 -0.56 4.79
N GLN A 52 -1.87 0.50 5.31
CA GLN A 52 -1.76 1.78 4.61
C GLN A 52 -1.05 1.62 3.25
N ILE A 53 0.06 0.87 3.23
CA ILE A 53 0.82 0.55 2.01
C ILE A 53 -0.06 -0.23 1.03
N ALA A 54 -0.76 -1.27 1.49
CA ALA A 54 -1.62 -2.07 0.62
C ALA A 54 -2.76 -1.25 0.00
N VAL A 55 -3.33 -0.30 0.74
CA VAL A 55 -4.35 0.62 0.20
C VAL A 55 -3.72 1.59 -0.82
N ALA A 56 -2.55 2.16 -0.52
CA ALA A 56 -1.84 3.06 -1.43
C ALA A 56 -1.45 2.38 -2.76
N LEU A 57 -1.08 1.09 -2.71
CA LEU A 57 -0.77 0.27 -3.88
C LEU A 57 -2.02 -0.27 -4.61
N GLY A 58 -3.23 -0.03 -4.08
CA GLY A 58 -4.48 -0.55 -4.64
C GLY A 58 -4.68 -2.06 -4.44
N MET A 59 -3.96 -2.68 -3.50
CA MET A 59 -4.12 -4.09 -3.11
C MET A 59 -5.27 -4.30 -2.12
N LYS A 60 -5.68 -3.24 -1.41
CA LYS A 60 -6.83 -3.24 -0.49
C LYS A 60 -7.73 -2.03 -0.71
N ALA A 61 -9.00 -2.20 -0.36
CA ALA A 61 -9.96 -1.09 -0.37
C ALA A 61 -9.62 -0.10 0.75
N LYS A 62 -9.90 1.18 0.49
CA LYS A 62 -9.82 2.22 1.52
C LYS A 62 -10.74 1.86 2.69
N PRO A 63 -10.29 2.02 3.94
CA PRO A 63 -11.14 1.75 5.09
C PRO A 63 -12.25 2.79 5.15
N THR A 64 -13.41 2.41 5.70
CA THR A 64 -14.43 3.39 6.08
C THR A 64 -13.89 4.24 7.22
N ILE A 65 -13.72 5.54 7.00
CA ILE A 65 -13.23 6.46 8.03
C ILE A 65 -14.36 6.75 9.03
N ASN A 66 -14.02 6.68 10.32
CA ASN A 66 -14.87 7.04 11.44
C ASN A 66 -14.05 7.80 12.49
N ALA A 67 -14.73 8.35 13.50
CA ALA A 67 -14.09 9.13 14.56
C ALA A 67 -12.98 8.37 15.31
N LYS A 68 -13.02 7.04 15.35
CA LYS A 68 -12.03 6.20 16.06
C LYS A 68 -10.79 5.88 15.23
N ASN A 69 -10.90 5.77 13.91
CA ASN A 69 -9.80 5.38 13.03
C ASN A 69 -9.18 6.55 12.24
N SER A 70 -9.81 7.73 12.25
CA SER A 70 -9.28 8.96 11.67
C SER A 70 -7.91 9.35 12.26
N THR A 71 -7.72 9.16 13.57
CA THR A 71 -6.44 9.43 14.26
C THR A 71 -5.37 8.38 13.98
N ILE A 72 -5.76 7.17 13.54
CA ILE A 72 -4.85 6.05 13.25
C ILE A 72 -4.34 6.12 11.80
N TYR A 73 -5.17 6.68 10.92
CA TYR A 73 -4.94 6.72 9.48
C TYR A 73 -5.12 8.17 8.95
N PRO A 74 -4.33 9.15 9.42
CA PRO A 74 -4.53 10.57 9.11
C PRO A 74 -4.40 10.90 7.62
N ASN A 75 -3.68 10.07 6.89
CA ASN A 75 -3.35 10.16 5.48
C ASN A 75 -4.41 9.51 4.54
N PHE A 76 -5.56 9.09 5.09
CA PHE A 76 -6.70 8.54 4.32
C PHE A 76 -7.96 9.40 4.37
N ALA A 77 -7.91 10.55 5.05
CA ALA A 77 -8.97 11.54 5.09
C ALA A 77 -9.08 12.31 3.76
#